data_AF-A0A0G4EYS4-F1
#
_entry.id   AF-A0A0G4EYS4-F1
#
_cell.length_a   1.000
_cell.length_b   1.000
_cell.length_c   1.000
_cell.angle_alpha   90.00
_cell.angle_beta   90.00
_cell.angle_gamma   90.00
#
_symmetry.space_group_name_H-M   'P 1'
#
loop_
_entity.id
_entity.type
_entity.pdbx_description
1 polymer ?
#
loop_
_entity_poly.entity_id
_entity_poly.type
_entity_poly.pdbx_seq_one_letter_code
_entity_poly.pdbx_strand_id
1 'polypeptide(L)'
;MLGAYFGLGFLCLGCVGIASWIQRLANGRRSRTGPAQTETLPGSGEWLGTYVPFSTKGGPYGETKSLTTTYKLTFDYDGTVTGTGTDADGTFTVNGVYSARSGRVSWGEMGTDNLRVDVTGRFDASRRSISGRYHANTGVSNAIAIRFMEADASLAPTTKPPAVTVMTPTAPPAPTTVNMVQMEPIPVDSGSDTTAPSS
;
A
#
# COMPACT_ATOMS: atom_id res chain seq x y z
N MET A 1 32.67 52.27 16.09
CA MET A 1 32.68 51.09 15.20
C MET A 1 32.08 49.92 15.95
N LEU A 2 30.79 49.62 15.79
CA LEU A 2 30.19 48.38 16.28
C LEU A 2 28.99 48.07 15.37
N GLY A 3 29.06 46.98 14.62
CA GLY A 3 27.98 46.58 13.73
C GLY A 3 28.14 45.16 13.20
N ALA A 4 27.04 44.41 13.27
CA ALA A 4 26.70 43.20 12.53
C ALA A 4 27.24 41.83 13.02
N TYR A 5 26.50 41.17 13.94
CA TYR A 5 26.47 39.70 14.09
C TYR A 5 25.14 39.24 14.73
N PHE A 6 24.00 39.37 14.05
CA PHE A 6 22.71 38.82 14.54
C PHE A 6 21.81 38.26 13.42
N GLY A 7 22.40 37.65 12.39
CA GLY A 7 21.67 37.22 11.19
C GLY A 7 21.72 35.73 10.82
N LEU A 8 22.31 34.84 11.64
CA LEU A 8 22.53 33.43 11.24
C LEU A 8 21.74 32.37 12.05
N GLY A 9 21.09 32.74 13.16
CA GLY A 9 20.46 31.77 14.08
C GLY A 9 19.07 31.26 13.68
N PHE A 10 18.32 32.01 12.87
CA PHE A 10 16.91 31.69 12.57
C PHE A 10 16.72 30.75 11.37
N LEU A 11 17.73 30.57 10.52
CA LEU A 11 17.61 29.75 9.31
C LEU A 11 17.70 28.24 9.61
N CYS A 12 18.39 27.81 10.67
CA CYS A 12 18.54 26.39 11.00
C CYS A 12 17.32 25.77 11.71
N LEU A 13 16.57 26.53 12.49
CA LEU A 13 15.40 26.01 13.24
C LEU A 13 14.20 25.70 12.33
N GLY A 14 14.00 26.46 11.26
CA GLY A 14 12.93 26.21 10.28
C GLY A 14 13.12 24.91 9.49
N CYS A 15 14.36 24.61 9.08
CA CYS A 15 14.67 23.42 8.29
C CYS A 15 14.47 22.12 9.10
N VAL A 16 14.80 22.11 10.39
CA VAL A 16 14.60 20.94 11.28
C VAL A 16 13.11 20.65 11.50
N GLY A 17 12.28 21.70 11.64
CA GLY A 17 10.83 21.57 11.76
C GLY A 17 10.19 20.92 10.53
N ILE A 18 10.57 21.32 9.32
CA ILE A 18 10.00 20.78 8.07
C ILE A 18 10.42 19.32 7.84
N ALA A 19 11.70 18.99 8.07
CA ALA A 19 12.22 17.64 7.90
C ALA A 19 11.54 16.63 8.85
N SER A 20 11.35 17.01 10.13
CA SER A 20 10.70 16.16 11.12
C SER A 20 9.23 15.83 10.77
N TRP A 21 8.50 16.77 10.18
CA TRP A 21 7.11 16.57 9.81
C TRP A 21 6.95 15.66 8.57
N ILE A 22 7.81 15.82 7.55
CA ILE A 22 7.83 14.94 6.37
C ILE A 22 8.14 13.50 6.80
N GLN A 23 9.11 13.32 7.70
CA GLN A 23 9.41 12.01 8.30
C GLN A 23 8.22 11.45 9.09
N ARG A 24 7.50 12.29 9.84
CA ARG A 24 6.31 11.85 10.59
C ARG A 24 5.22 11.33 9.67
N LEU A 25 4.95 12.00 8.54
CA LEU A 25 3.99 11.50 7.55
C LEU A 25 4.45 10.21 6.90
N ALA A 26 5.71 10.14 6.46
CA ALA A 26 6.27 8.93 5.85
C ALA A 26 6.20 7.73 6.81
N ASN A 27 6.52 7.93 8.09
CA ASN A 27 6.41 6.93 9.14
C ASN A 27 4.95 6.52 9.39
N GLY A 28 4.02 7.48 9.38
CA GLY A 28 2.58 7.23 9.47
C GLY A 28 2.07 6.33 8.34
N ARG A 29 2.51 6.58 7.09
CA ARG A 29 2.15 5.73 5.94
C ARG A 29 2.68 4.31 6.10
N ARG A 30 3.95 4.14 6.49
CA ARG A 30 4.56 2.82 6.73
C ARG A 30 3.81 2.04 7.80
N SER A 31 3.46 2.68 8.92
CA SER A 31 2.72 2.05 10.01
C SER A 31 1.31 1.61 9.57
N ARG A 32 0.60 2.46 8.82
CA ARG A 32 -0.77 2.18 8.36
C ARG A 32 -0.85 1.13 7.25
N THR A 33 0.13 1.11 6.35
CA THR A 33 0.12 0.21 5.18
C THR A 33 0.81 -1.12 5.48
N GLY A 34 1.85 -1.13 6.32
CA GLY A 34 2.68 -2.31 6.57
C GLY A 34 3.32 -2.81 5.28
N PRO A 35 4.35 -2.10 4.74
CA PRO A 35 4.97 -2.49 3.49
C PRO A 35 5.46 -3.93 3.57
N ALA A 36 5.18 -4.68 2.52
CA ALA A 36 5.51 -6.10 2.43
C ALA A 36 6.15 -6.33 1.06
N GLN A 37 7.27 -7.05 1.08
CA GLN A 37 7.92 -7.46 -0.16
C GLN A 37 6.97 -8.31 -1.01
N THR A 38 7.14 -8.22 -2.32
CA THR A 38 6.29 -8.95 -3.27
C THR A 38 7.11 -9.53 -4.39
N GLU A 39 6.64 -10.62 -4.99
CA GLU A 39 7.17 -11.14 -6.26
C GLU A 39 6.40 -10.57 -7.46
N THR A 40 5.14 -10.17 -7.24
CA THR A 40 4.27 -9.59 -8.27
C THR A 40 3.94 -8.15 -7.93
N LEU A 41 4.28 -7.24 -8.84
CA LEU A 41 4.07 -5.81 -8.67
C LEU A 41 2.82 -5.33 -9.40
N PRO A 42 2.16 -4.27 -8.90
CA PRO A 42 1.34 -3.42 -9.74
C PRO A 42 2.17 -2.90 -10.93
N GLY A 43 1.51 -2.58 -12.05
CA GLY A 43 2.22 -2.04 -13.21
C GLY A 43 2.85 -0.68 -12.92
N SER A 44 4.16 -0.55 -13.12
CA SER A 44 4.83 0.75 -13.18
C SER A 44 4.58 1.40 -14.55
N GLY A 45 4.26 2.68 -14.58
CA GLY A 45 3.88 3.37 -15.81
C GLY A 45 2.89 4.50 -15.59
N GLU A 46 2.05 4.74 -16.60
CA GLU A 46 1.06 5.79 -16.60
C GLU A 46 -0.25 5.34 -15.95
N TRP A 47 -0.77 6.20 -15.08
CA TRP A 47 -2.05 6.02 -14.41
C TRP A 47 -2.91 7.26 -14.60
N LEU A 48 -4.20 7.05 -14.82
CA LEU A 48 -5.18 8.11 -14.98
C LEU A 48 -6.16 8.09 -13.82
N GLY A 49 -6.27 9.22 -13.14
CA GLY A 49 -7.08 9.40 -11.96
C GLY A 49 -8.22 10.39 -12.13
N THR A 50 -9.23 10.23 -11.28
CA THR A 50 -10.27 11.22 -11.05
C THR A 50 -10.44 11.50 -9.56
N TYR A 51 -10.67 12.76 -9.23
CA TYR A 51 -10.95 13.21 -7.87
C TYR A 51 -12.02 14.28 -7.86
N VAL A 52 -12.62 14.50 -6.68
CA VAL A 52 -13.67 15.50 -6.50
C VAL A 52 -13.17 16.60 -5.56
N PRO A 53 -12.95 17.84 -6.05
CA PRO A 53 -12.56 18.94 -5.19
C PRO A 53 -13.72 19.37 -4.27
N PHE A 54 -13.38 19.93 -3.10
CA PHE A 54 -14.36 20.40 -2.11
C PHE A 54 -15.26 21.55 -2.62
N SER A 55 -14.78 22.30 -3.62
CA SER A 55 -15.45 23.49 -4.15
C SER A 55 -15.93 23.29 -5.58
N THR A 56 -16.98 22.48 -5.76
CA THR A 56 -17.94 22.70 -6.85
C THR A 56 -19.38 22.69 -6.33
N LYS A 57 -19.66 23.55 -5.34
CA LYS A 57 -21.04 24.05 -5.18
C LYS A 57 -21.31 25.09 -6.26
N GLY A 58 -21.57 24.64 -7.48
CA GLY A 58 -22.05 25.49 -8.56
C GLY A 58 -23.49 25.93 -8.33
N GLY A 59 -23.74 26.92 -7.48
CA GLY A 59 -25.09 27.46 -7.29
C GLY A 59 -26.14 26.47 -6.74
N PRO A 60 -27.44 26.81 -6.78
CA PRO A 60 -28.52 26.07 -6.10
C PRO A 60 -28.78 24.65 -6.64
N TYR A 61 -28.10 24.25 -7.72
CA TYR A 61 -28.17 22.92 -8.35
C TYR A 61 -26.78 22.32 -8.63
N GLY A 62 -25.75 22.74 -7.90
CA GLY A 62 -24.34 22.52 -8.25
C GLY A 62 -23.91 21.07 -8.43
N GLU A 63 -23.67 20.71 -9.70
CA GLU A 63 -23.03 19.47 -10.07
C GLU A 63 -21.60 19.41 -9.51
N THR A 64 -21.31 18.29 -8.86
CA THR A 64 -19.98 17.97 -8.38
C THR A 64 -19.10 17.63 -9.57
N LYS A 65 -18.23 18.55 -10.01
CA LYS A 65 -17.34 18.31 -11.14
C LYS A 65 -16.17 17.44 -10.68
N SER A 66 -16.04 16.25 -11.25
CA SER A 66 -14.82 15.46 -11.09
C SER A 66 -13.70 16.07 -11.95
N LEU A 67 -12.51 16.18 -11.37
CA LEU A 67 -11.29 16.60 -12.04
C LEU A 67 -10.42 15.39 -12.34
N THR A 68 -9.55 15.55 -13.34
CA THR A 68 -8.61 14.52 -13.78
C THR A 68 -7.23 14.81 -13.19
N THR A 69 -6.53 13.75 -12.83
CA THR A 69 -5.12 13.78 -12.43
C THR A 69 -4.38 12.67 -13.19
N THR A 70 -3.15 12.89 -13.60
CA THR A 70 -2.31 11.87 -14.24
C THR A 70 -1.13 11.56 -13.33
N TYR A 71 -0.70 10.31 -13.33
CA TYR A 71 0.47 9.87 -12.59
C TYR A 71 1.40 9.05 -13.46
N LYS A 72 2.69 9.14 -13.15
CA LYS A 72 3.75 8.25 -13.57
C LYS A 72 4.31 7.58 -12.33
N LEU A 73 3.86 6.35 -12.05
CA LEU A 73 4.16 5.65 -10.81
C LEU A 73 5.14 4.50 -11.04
N THR A 74 6.10 4.36 -10.13
CA THR A 74 6.98 3.20 -10.00
C THR A 74 6.63 2.44 -8.73
N PHE A 75 6.35 1.15 -8.86
CA PHE A 75 6.19 0.22 -7.74
C PHE A 75 7.44 -0.64 -7.62
N ASP A 76 8.05 -0.65 -6.44
CA ASP A 76 9.23 -1.45 -6.14
C ASP A 76 8.89 -2.73 -5.37
N TYR A 77 9.73 -3.76 -5.50
CA TYR A 77 9.58 -5.07 -4.86
C TYR A 77 9.65 -5.01 -3.33
N ASP A 78 10.25 -3.95 -2.77
CA ASP A 78 10.27 -3.69 -1.33
C ASP A 78 8.99 -3.01 -0.82
N GLY A 79 8.03 -2.73 -1.71
CA GLY A 79 6.80 -2.02 -1.42
C GLY A 79 6.94 -0.50 -1.49
N THR A 80 8.07 0.05 -1.92
CA THR A 80 8.20 1.50 -2.15
C THR A 80 7.38 1.92 -3.37
N VAL A 81 6.76 3.11 -3.29
CA VAL A 81 6.06 3.74 -4.41
C VAL A 81 6.65 5.14 -4.63
N THR A 82 7.11 5.42 -5.84
CA THR A 82 7.62 6.75 -6.23
C THR A 82 6.98 7.18 -7.53
N GLY A 83 7.15 8.45 -7.89
CA GLY A 83 6.65 8.95 -9.16
C GLY A 83 6.48 10.45 -9.24
N THR A 84 5.77 10.86 -10.28
CA THR A 84 5.30 12.23 -10.49
C THR A 84 3.86 12.21 -10.97
N GLY A 85 3.22 13.37 -10.97
CA GLY A 85 1.92 13.53 -11.59
C GLY A 85 1.61 14.97 -11.90
N THR A 86 0.47 15.16 -12.56
CA THR A 86 -0.03 16.46 -12.97
C THR A 86 -1.55 16.49 -12.83
N ASP A 87 -2.08 17.58 -12.31
CA ASP A 87 -3.52 17.83 -12.26
C ASP A 87 -3.85 19.31 -12.53
N ALA A 88 -5.04 19.76 -12.10
CA ALA A 88 -5.48 21.13 -12.29
C ALA A 88 -4.65 22.17 -11.50
N ASP A 89 -4.00 21.76 -10.41
CA ASP A 89 -3.21 22.64 -9.54
C ASP A 89 -1.72 22.66 -9.94
N GLY A 90 -1.28 21.70 -10.76
CA GLY A 90 0.04 21.70 -11.39
C GLY A 90 0.73 20.35 -11.32
N THR A 91 2.06 20.36 -11.33
CA THR A 91 2.87 19.14 -11.21
C THR A 91 3.21 18.85 -9.76
N PHE A 92 3.32 17.57 -9.43
CA PHE A 92 3.68 17.11 -8.09
C PHE A 92 4.56 15.87 -8.12
N THR A 93 5.27 15.63 -7.01
CA THR A 93 6.06 14.41 -6.79
C THR A 93 5.31 13.45 -5.89
N VAL A 94 5.56 12.15 -6.07
CA VAL A 94 4.93 11.05 -5.31
C VAL A 94 5.97 10.31 -4.48
N ASN A 95 5.65 10.09 -3.20
CA ASN A 95 6.42 9.21 -2.32
C ASN A 95 5.49 8.42 -1.40
N GLY A 96 5.56 7.09 -1.46
CA GLY A 96 4.61 6.22 -0.79
C GLY A 96 5.08 4.81 -0.56
N VAL A 97 4.13 3.99 -0.15
CA VAL A 97 4.29 2.58 0.18
C VAL A 97 3.09 1.77 -0.27
N TYR A 98 3.35 0.53 -0.64
CA TYR A 98 2.42 -0.50 -1.05
C TYR A 98 2.67 -1.77 -0.23
N SER A 99 1.60 -2.49 0.07
CA SER A 99 1.64 -3.77 0.76
C SER A 99 0.95 -4.81 -0.09
N ALA A 100 1.73 -5.67 -0.76
CA ALA A 100 1.16 -6.74 -1.58
C ALA A 100 0.31 -7.73 -0.77
N ARG A 101 0.65 -7.93 0.50
CA ARG A 101 -0.11 -8.77 1.42
C ARG A 101 -1.55 -8.30 1.61
N SER A 102 -1.77 -6.97 1.67
CA SER A 102 -3.09 -6.39 1.97
C SER A 102 -3.74 -5.70 0.78
N GLY A 103 -2.98 -5.47 -0.29
CA GLY A 103 -3.35 -4.59 -1.41
C GLY A 103 -3.44 -3.12 -1.01
N ARG A 104 -3.04 -2.72 0.20
CA ARG A 104 -3.09 -1.32 0.65
C ARG A 104 -1.97 -0.52 0.03
N VAL A 105 -2.27 0.72 -0.33
CA VAL A 105 -1.30 1.69 -0.83
C VAL A 105 -1.52 3.02 -0.14
N SER A 106 -0.43 3.75 0.11
CA SER A 106 -0.51 5.12 0.62
C SER A 106 0.68 5.93 0.15
N TRP A 107 0.44 7.11 -0.39
CA TRP A 107 1.50 8.01 -0.86
C TRP A 107 1.20 9.45 -0.49
N GLY A 108 2.24 10.27 -0.45
CA GLY A 108 2.12 11.71 -0.39
C GLY A 108 2.37 12.32 -1.75
N GLU A 109 1.63 13.38 -2.06
CA GLU A 109 1.86 14.28 -3.19
C GLU A 109 2.42 15.60 -2.64
N MET A 110 3.44 16.13 -3.32
CA MET A 110 4.06 17.41 -3.00
C MET A 110 4.08 18.28 -4.26
N GLY A 111 3.21 19.28 -4.29
CA GLY A 111 3.16 20.30 -5.33
C GLY A 111 4.21 21.40 -5.14
N THR A 112 4.31 22.31 -6.12
CA THR A 112 5.30 23.41 -6.14
C THR A 112 4.93 24.58 -5.22
N ASP A 113 3.67 24.68 -4.82
CA ASP A 113 3.05 25.75 -4.02
C ASP A 113 2.91 25.40 -2.53
N ASN A 114 3.60 24.35 -2.06
CA ASN A 114 3.41 23.72 -0.75
C ASN A 114 2.04 23.05 -0.55
N LEU A 115 1.26 22.81 -1.62
CA LEU A 115 0.13 21.89 -1.55
C LEU A 115 0.65 20.49 -1.23
N ARG A 116 0.08 19.88 -0.20
CA ARG A 116 0.45 18.54 0.26
C ARG A 116 -0.78 17.69 0.38
N VAL A 117 -0.74 16.52 -0.22
CA VAL A 117 -1.85 15.58 -0.19
C VAL A 117 -1.35 14.24 0.34
N ASP A 118 -2.05 13.65 1.31
CA ASP A 118 -1.85 12.25 1.70
C ASP A 118 -2.96 11.41 1.08
N VAL A 119 -2.59 10.46 0.25
CA VAL A 119 -3.50 9.52 -0.39
C VAL A 119 -3.40 8.16 0.29
N THR A 120 -4.56 7.53 0.48
CA THR A 120 -4.69 6.16 0.96
C THR A 120 -5.66 5.43 0.08
N GLY A 121 -5.36 4.18 -0.26
CA GLY A 121 -6.23 3.40 -1.13
C GLY A 121 -5.97 1.91 -1.08
N ARG A 122 -6.67 1.20 -1.95
CA ARG A 122 -6.54 -0.24 -2.15
C ARG A 122 -6.40 -0.54 -3.63
N PHE A 123 -5.39 -1.34 -3.97
CA PHE A 123 -5.17 -1.88 -5.30
C PHE A 123 -6.11 -3.05 -5.58
N ASP A 124 -6.76 -2.99 -6.72
CA ASP A 124 -7.56 -4.06 -7.31
C ASP A 124 -6.82 -4.57 -8.56
N ALA A 125 -6.26 -5.77 -8.45
CA ALA A 125 -5.51 -6.41 -9.52
C ALA A 125 -6.39 -6.74 -10.74
N SER A 126 -7.65 -7.10 -10.52
CA SER A 126 -8.58 -7.48 -11.61
C SER A 126 -8.91 -6.29 -12.51
N ARG A 127 -9.00 -5.10 -11.92
CA ARG A 127 -9.31 -3.84 -12.61
C ARG A 127 -8.07 -3.02 -12.93
N ARG A 128 -6.89 -3.44 -12.45
CA ARG A 128 -5.64 -2.68 -12.49
C ARG A 128 -5.87 -1.23 -12.04
N SER A 129 -6.52 -1.07 -10.88
CA SER A 129 -6.97 0.23 -10.39
C SER A 129 -6.69 0.38 -8.90
N ILE A 130 -6.63 1.62 -8.43
CA ILE A 130 -6.54 1.97 -7.02
C ILE A 130 -7.73 2.87 -6.69
N SER A 131 -8.50 2.51 -5.67
CA SER A 131 -9.59 3.33 -5.14
C SER A 131 -9.28 3.73 -3.71
N GLY A 132 -9.58 4.97 -3.35
CA GLY A 132 -9.12 5.52 -2.10
C GLY A 132 -9.70 6.88 -1.73
N ARG A 133 -8.99 7.54 -0.82
CA ARG A 133 -9.25 8.90 -0.36
C ARG A 133 -7.96 9.70 -0.32
N TYR A 134 -8.10 10.99 -0.57
CA TYR A 134 -7.03 11.95 -0.38
C TYR A 134 -7.36 12.91 0.78
N HIS A 135 -6.34 13.44 1.42
CA HIS A 135 -6.42 14.46 2.47
C HIS A 135 -5.37 15.53 2.19
N ALA A 136 -5.82 16.72 1.80
CA ALA A 136 -4.96 17.86 1.54
C ALA A 136 -4.69 18.65 2.83
N ASN A 137 -3.51 19.28 2.93
CA ASN A 137 -3.16 20.19 4.02
C ASN A 137 -4.04 21.46 4.09
N THR A 138 -4.84 21.72 3.06
CA THR A 138 -5.89 22.74 3.04
C THR A 138 -7.14 22.34 3.86
N GLY A 139 -7.18 21.12 4.39
CA GLY A 139 -8.32 20.55 5.11
C GLY A 139 -9.33 19.84 4.21
N VAL A 140 -9.13 19.86 2.89
CA VAL A 140 -9.99 19.17 1.93
C VAL A 140 -9.73 17.66 1.97
N SER A 141 -10.79 16.86 1.92
CA SER A 141 -10.68 15.40 1.78
C SER A 141 -11.82 14.84 0.94
N ASN A 142 -11.50 13.98 -0.01
CA ASN A 142 -12.51 13.31 -0.82
C ASN A 142 -12.02 11.97 -1.39
N ALA A 143 -12.90 11.30 -2.14
CA ALA A 143 -12.57 10.10 -2.87
C ALA A 143 -11.64 10.40 -4.04
N ILE A 144 -10.78 9.42 -4.34
CA ILE A 144 -9.93 9.37 -5.53
C ILE A 144 -9.97 7.96 -6.09
N ALA A 145 -9.99 7.85 -7.42
CA ALA A 145 -9.86 6.59 -8.12
C ALA A 145 -8.87 6.75 -9.27
N ILE A 146 -7.90 5.86 -9.38
CA ILE A 146 -6.92 5.86 -10.46
C ILE A 146 -6.89 4.50 -11.15
N ARG A 147 -6.69 4.49 -12.47
CA ARG A 147 -6.59 3.28 -13.29
C ARG A 147 -5.25 3.25 -14.02
N PHE A 148 -4.67 2.07 -14.10
CA PHE A 148 -3.48 1.84 -14.91
C PHE A 148 -3.83 1.99 -16.39
N MET A 149 -3.00 2.73 -17.11
CA MET A 149 -3.16 2.96 -18.55
C MET A 149 -2.15 2.12 -19.32
N GLU A 150 -0.87 2.40 -19.12
CA GLU A 150 0.20 1.83 -19.92
C GLU A 150 1.47 1.64 -19.07
N ALA A 151 2.25 0.61 -19.40
CA ALA A 151 3.52 0.36 -18.74
C ALA A 151 4.60 1.25 -19.35
N ASP A 152 5.43 1.85 -18.51
CA ASP A 152 6.58 2.64 -18.97
C ASP A 152 7.86 1.91 -18.56
N ALA A 153 8.61 1.41 -19.55
CA ALA A 153 9.85 0.68 -19.30
C ALA A 153 10.92 1.55 -18.61
N SER A 154 10.86 2.88 -18.76
CA SER A 154 11.76 3.80 -18.06
C SER A 154 11.47 3.91 -16.56
N LEU A 155 10.27 3.47 -16.13
CA LEU A 155 9.81 3.44 -14.74
C LEU A 155 9.91 2.04 -14.13
N ALA A 156 10.77 1.18 -14.68
CA ALA A 156 10.99 -0.16 -14.16
C ALA A 156 11.40 -0.14 -12.67
N PRO A 157 11.02 -1.17 -11.90
CA PRO A 157 11.43 -1.29 -10.50
C PRO A 157 12.94 -1.21 -10.34
N THR A 158 13.40 -0.48 -9.33
CA THR A 158 14.82 -0.27 -9.02
C THR A 158 15.37 -1.32 -8.06
N THR A 159 14.48 -1.93 -7.29
CA THR A 159 14.77 -3.01 -6.35
C THR A 159 14.74 -4.37 -7.06
N LYS A 160 15.37 -5.38 -6.45
CA LYS A 160 15.34 -6.76 -6.96
C LYS A 160 14.15 -7.51 -6.36
N PRO A 161 13.56 -8.49 -7.09
CA PRO A 161 12.61 -9.42 -6.50
C PRO A 161 13.22 -10.08 -5.24
N PRO A 162 12.39 -10.38 -4.21
CA PRO A 162 12.86 -11.13 -3.07
C PRO A 162 13.47 -12.46 -3.54
N ALA A 163 14.63 -12.81 -2.99
CA ALA A 163 15.25 -14.09 -3.30
C ALA A 163 14.33 -15.21 -2.81
N VAL A 164 13.81 -16.01 -3.74
CA VAL A 164 13.06 -17.21 -3.40
C VAL A 164 14.01 -18.10 -2.61
N THR A 165 13.82 -18.15 -1.29
CA THR A 165 14.55 -19.08 -0.45
C THR A 165 13.93 -20.43 -0.74
N VAL A 166 14.51 -21.16 -1.70
CA VAL A 166 14.20 -22.57 -1.90
C VAL A 166 14.59 -23.24 -0.60
N MET A 167 13.62 -23.43 0.29
CA MET A 167 13.79 -24.31 1.43
C MET A 167 14.02 -25.68 0.80
N THR A 168 15.28 -26.10 0.69
CA THR A 168 15.62 -27.48 0.44
C THR A 168 14.88 -28.27 1.50
N PRO A 169 13.91 -29.12 1.14
CA PRO A 169 13.17 -29.87 2.13
C PRO A 169 14.20 -30.63 2.95
N THR A 170 14.23 -30.36 4.26
CA THR A 170 15.01 -31.17 5.18
C THR A 170 14.54 -32.60 4.98
N ALA A 171 15.45 -33.47 4.53
CA ALA A 171 15.14 -34.87 4.30
C ALA A 171 14.37 -35.40 5.52
N PRO A 172 13.23 -36.09 5.31
CA PRO A 172 12.48 -36.66 6.41
C PRO A 172 13.44 -37.44 7.32
N PRO A 173 13.40 -37.24 8.65
CA PRO A 173 14.17 -38.07 9.54
C PRO A 173 13.83 -39.54 9.25
N ALA A 174 14.86 -40.39 9.17
CA ALA A 174 14.70 -41.81 8.89
C ALA A 174 13.61 -42.38 9.82
N PRO A 175 12.67 -43.20 9.30
CA PRO A 175 11.63 -43.78 10.12
C PRO A 175 12.31 -44.55 11.25
N THR A 176 12.13 -44.07 12.48
CA THR A 176 12.51 -44.83 13.66
C THR A 176 11.60 -46.05 13.69
N THR A 177 12.18 -47.23 13.52
CA THR A 177 11.47 -48.50 13.64
C THR A 177 10.96 -48.62 15.07
N VAL A 178 9.74 -48.16 15.31
CA VAL A 178 9.05 -48.39 16.58
C VAL A 178 8.62 -49.85 16.55
N ASN A 179 9.29 -50.68 17.37
CA ASN A 179 8.84 -52.04 17.65
C ASN A 179 7.42 -51.94 18.24
N MET A 180 6.40 -52.19 17.43
CA MET A 180 5.04 -52.33 17.92
C MET A 180 4.99 -53.65 18.70
N VAL A 181 4.88 -53.55 20.02
CA VAL A 181 4.47 -54.67 20.85
C VAL A 181 3.06 -55.04 20.40
N GLN A 182 2.95 -56.18 19.73
CA GLN A 182 1.69 -56.77 19.29
C GLN A 182 0.84 -57.07 20.53
N MET A 183 -0.15 -56.22 20.82
CA MET A 183 -1.17 -56.52 21.82
C MET A 183 -2.06 -57.63 21.28
N GLU A 184 -2.25 -58.64 22.12
CA GLU A 184 -3.10 -59.80 21.89
C GLU A 184 -4.58 -59.34 21.77
N PRO A 185 -5.36 -59.85 20.80
CA PRO A 185 -6.73 -59.43 20.61
C PRO A 185 -7.62 -59.92 21.76
N ILE A 186 -8.36 -58.99 22.37
CA ILE A 186 -9.40 -59.31 23.36
C ILE A 186 -10.60 -59.91 22.61
N PRO A 187 -11.10 -61.10 23.00
CA PRO A 187 -12.29 -61.68 22.39
C PRO A 187 -13.53 -60.84 22.73
N VAL A 188 -14.22 -60.37 21.69
CA VAL A 188 -15.49 -59.66 21.83
C VAL A 188 -16.61 -60.72 21.85
N ASP A 189 -17.24 -60.86 23.00
CA ASP A 189 -18.41 -61.70 23.22
C ASP A 189 -19.61 -61.15 22.44
N SER A 190 -20.17 -61.98 21.58
CA SER A 190 -21.29 -61.63 20.68
C SER A 190 -22.60 -62.00 21.34
N GLY A 191 -23.10 -61.10 22.19
CA GLY A 191 -24.43 -61.15 22.78
C GLY A 191 -25.50 -60.69 21.79
N SER A 192 -26.26 -61.64 21.28
CA SER A 192 -27.54 -61.47 20.58
C SER A 192 -28.63 -60.94 21.53
N ASP A 193 -29.45 -59.98 21.11
CA ASP A 193 -30.90 -60.07 21.31
C ASP A 193 -31.75 -59.07 20.51
N THR A 194 -32.50 -59.64 19.57
CA THR A 194 -33.96 -59.58 19.36
C THR A 194 -34.74 -58.30 19.71
N THR A 195 -35.48 -57.75 18.73
CA THR A 195 -36.96 -57.59 18.70
C THR A 195 -37.40 -56.27 18.00
N ALA A 196 -38.02 -56.39 16.82
CA ALA A 196 -39.04 -55.46 16.29
C ALA A 196 -40.42 -55.89 16.83
N PRO A 197 -41.56 -55.14 16.74
CA PRO A 197 -41.85 -54.06 15.79
C PRO A 197 -42.80 -52.92 16.28
N SER A 198 -43.17 -52.06 15.32
CA SER A 198 -44.45 -51.35 15.15
C SER A 198 -44.80 -50.12 16.02
N SER A 199 -44.91 -48.95 15.36
CA SER A 199 -46.17 -48.26 15.02
C SER A 199 -45.91 -47.11 14.05
#